data_AF-A0A1V3GBM3-F1
#
_entry.id   AF-A0A1V3GBM3-F1
#
_cell.length_a   1.000
_cell.length_b   1.000
_cell.length_c   1.000
_cell.angle_alpha   90.00
_cell.angle_beta   90.00
_cell.angle_gamma   90.00
#
_symmetry.space_group_name_H-M   'P 1'
#
loop_
_entity.id
_entity.type
_entity.pdbx_description
1 polymer ?
#
loop_
_entity_poly.entity_id
_entity_poly.type
_entity_poly.pdbx_seq_one_letter_code
_entity_poly.pdbx_strand_id
1 'polypeptide(L)'
;MLDVTFFERQIGKSPYLPLYNIPVKPRFSLNDETTLRIDYSEGERNRIVVFKGNPKYLSMMLEGKMKLTTLLRQEMIEFHGTLRQRLKWEAIFYLSSHWEQISAGILIKSVKNV
;
A
#
# COMPACT_ATOMS: atom_id res chain seq x y z
N MET A 1 9.38 -0.93 -16.20
CA MET A 1 8.13 -1.68 -15.94
C MET A 1 7.94 -1.77 -14.44
N LEU A 2 6.76 -1.40 -13.93
CA LEU A 2 6.44 -1.42 -12.49
C LEU A 2 6.34 -2.89 -12.01
N ASP A 3 7.23 -3.33 -11.11
CA ASP A 3 7.20 -4.70 -10.56
C ASP A 3 6.17 -4.81 -9.43
N VAL A 4 4.91 -5.00 -9.81
CA VAL A 4 3.82 -5.22 -8.84
C VAL A 4 4.00 -6.46 -8.00
N THR A 5 4.70 -7.50 -8.49
CA THR A 5 4.89 -8.74 -7.73
C THR A 5 5.78 -8.50 -6.52
N PHE A 6 6.82 -7.67 -6.69
CA PHE A 6 7.64 -7.20 -5.58
C PHE A 6 6.80 -6.48 -4.51
N PHE A 7 6.02 -5.46 -4.90
CA PHE A 7 5.20 -4.69 -3.94
C PHE A 7 4.11 -5.53 -3.29
N GLU A 8 3.48 -6.43 -4.05
CA GLU A 8 2.50 -7.38 -3.52
C GLU A 8 3.13 -8.24 -2.41
N ARG A 9 4.35 -8.76 -2.63
CA ARG A 9 5.10 -9.52 -1.62
C ARG A 9 5.48 -8.67 -0.41
N GLN A 10 5.93 -7.44 -0.61
CA GLN A 10 6.31 -6.54 0.48
C GLN A 10 5.11 -6.17 1.35
N ILE A 11 4.02 -5.71 0.74
CA ILE A 11 2.78 -5.37 1.45
C ILE A 11 2.17 -6.60 2.10
N GLY A 12 2.26 -7.77 1.45
CA GLY A 12 1.80 -9.04 2.01
C GLY A 12 2.53 -9.47 3.30
N LYS A 13 3.76 -9.01 3.53
CA LYS A 13 4.52 -9.24 4.78
C LYS A 13 4.23 -8.21 5.86
N SER A 14 3.51 -7.14 5.52
CA SER A 14 3.23 -6.03 6.42
C SER A 14 2.42 -6.52 7.62
N PRO A 15 2.92 -6.35 8.87
CA PRO A 15 2.18 -6.75 10.07
C PRO A 15 0.94 -5.87 10.31
N TYR A 16 0.74 -4.85 9.48
CA TYR A 16 -0.33 -3.86 9.62
C TYR A 16 -1.60 -4.24 8.86
N LEU A 17 -1.56 -5.20 7.93
CA LEU A 17 -2.76 -5.66 7.21
C LEU A 17 -3.89 -6.13 8.15
N PRO A 18 -3.60 -6.94 9.21
CA PRO A 18 -4.64 -7.35 10.17
C PRO A 18 -5.28 -6.18 10.93
N LEU A 19 -4.54 -5.09 11.19
CA LEU A 19 -5.08 -3.90 11.86
C LEU A 19 -6.20 -3.23 11.04
N TYR A 20 -6.21 -3.46 9.72
CA TYR A 20 -7.23 -2.97 8.81
C TYR A 20 -8.26 -4.03 8.42
N ASN A 21 -8.34 -5.12 9.19
CA ASN A 21 -9.20 -6.28 8.94
C ASN A 21 -8.94 -6.91 7.56
N ILE A 22 -7.68 -6.89 7.09
CA ILE A 22 -7.26 -7.58 5.87
C ILE A 22 -6.49 -8.85 6.30
N PRO A 23 -7.17 -10.01 6.44
CA PRO A 23 -6.57 -11.21 7.02
C PRO A 23 -5.66 -11.96 6.06
N VAL A 24 -5.81 -11.71 4.75
CA VAL A 24 -5.07 -12.38 3.69
C VAL A 24 -4.30 -11.38 2.85
N LYS A 25 -3.20 -11.85 2.27
CA LYS A 25 -2.37 -11.05 1.37
C LYS A 25 -3.23 -10.49 0.20
N PRO A 26 -3.24 -9.17 -0.03
CA PRO A 26 -3.91 -8.57 -1.18
C PRO A 26 -3.21 -8.95 -2.49
N ARG A 27 -3.98 -9.06 -3.58
CA ARG A 27 -3.48 -9.36 -4.93
C ARG A 27 -3.43 -8.10 -5.78
N PHE A 28 -2.29 -7.89 -6.44
CA PHE A 28 -2.03 -6.70 -7.24
C PHE A 28 -2.00 -7.09 -8.72
N SER A 29 -2.61 -6.29 -9.58
CA SER A 29 -2.59 -6.48 -11.03
C SER A 29 -2.42 -5.14 -11.73
N LEU A 30 -1.62 -5.13 -12.81
CA LEU A 30 -1.49 -3.99 -13.71
C LEU A 30 -2.22 -4.31 -15.00
N ASN A 31 -3.11 -3.41 -15.41
CA ASN A 31 -3.64 -3.38 -16.76
C ASN A 31 -3.01 -2.21 -17.52
N ASP A 32 -2.47 -2.50 -18.70
CA ASP A 32 -1.90 -1.51 -19.63
C ASP A 32 -0.87 -0.55 -18.98
N GLU A 33 -0.13 -1.03 -17.97
CA GLU A 33 0.85 -0.32 -17.11
C GLU A 33 0.33 0.91 -16.32
N THR A 34 -0.83 1.44 -16.66
CA THR A 34 -1.39 2.69 -16.12
C THR A 34 -2.49 2.46 -15.10
N THR A 35 -3.02 1.24 -15.02
CA THR A 35 -4.13 0.89 -14.12
C THR A 35 -3.66 -0.17 -13.13
N LEU A 36 -3.46 0.23 -11.89
CA LEU A 36 -3.20 -0.68 -10.77
C LEU A 36 -4.53 -1.07 -10.11
N ARG A 37 -4.86 -2.35 -10.17
CA ARG A 37 -5.99 -2.94 -9.45
C ARG A 37 -5.50 -3.75 -8.27
N ILE A 38 -6.14 -3.58 -7.12
CA ILE A 38 -5.86 -4.35 -5.92
C ILE A 38 -7.14 -5.04 -5.44
N ASP A 39 -7.10 -6.37 -5.43
CA ASP A 39 -8.14 -7.24 -4.89
C ASP A 39 -7.73 -7.68 -3.48
N TYR A 40 -8.62 -7.54 -2.49
CA TYR A 40 -8.34 -7.90 -1.11
C TYR A 40 -9.61 -8.32 -0.37
N SER A 41 -9.47 -9.08 0.71
CA SER A 41 -10.59 -9.42 1.58
C SER A 41 -10.57 -8.53 2.83
N GLU A 42 -11.73 -8.00 3.20
CA GLU A 42 -11.95 -7.28 4.45
C GLU A 42 -12.87 -8.14 5.34
N GLY A 43 -12.29 -8.87 6.28
CA GLY A 43 -12.94 -10.03 6.90
C GLY A 43 -13.32 -11.05 5.82
N GLU A 44 -14.61 -11.40 5.73
CA GLU A 44 -15.14 -12.33 4.73
C GLU A 44 -15.53 -11.67 3.40
N ARG A 45 -15.45 -10.34 3.29
CA ARG A 45 -15.94 -9.61 2.11
C ARG A 45 -14.81 -9.29 1.14
N ASN A 46 -14.97 -9.68 -0.13
CA ASN A 46 -14.06 -9.27 -1.18
C ASN A 46 -14.26 -7.79 -1.54
N ARG A 47 -13.15 -7.09 -1.71
CA ARG A 47 -13.06 -5.66 -2.00
C ARG A 47 -12.08 -5.42 -3.13
N ILE A 48 -12.33 -4.35 -3.88
CA ILE A 48 -11.49 -3.91 -4.98
C ILE A 48 -11.22 -2.41 -4.78
N VAL A 49 -9.99 -1.99 -5.07
CA VAL A 49 -9.66 -0.60 -5.36
C VAL A 49 -8.87 -0.52 -6.65
N VAL A 50 -9.01 0.60 -7.35
CA VAL A 50 -8.28 0.85 -8.60
C VAL A 50 -7.60 2.21 -8.52
N PHE A 51 -6.33 2.25 -8.91
CA PHE A 51 -5.56 3.46 -9.11
C PHE A 51 -5.23 3.59 -10.60
N LYS A 52 -5.44 4.77 -11.17
CA LYS A 52 -5.05 5.04 -12.56
C LYS A 52 -4.05 6.18 -12.60
N GLY A 53 -3.06 6.10 -13.45
CA GLY A 53 -2.11 7.19 -13.64
C GLY A 53 -0.83 6.75 -14.31
N ASN A 54 0.12 7.69 -14.40
CA ASN A 54 1.43 7.38 -14.97
C ASN A 54 2.14 6.30 -14.12
N PRO A 55 2.76 5.28 -14.75
CA PRO A 55 3.47 4.20 -14.03
C PRO A 55 4.51 4.73 -13.04
N LYS A 56 5.17 5.86 -13.34
CA LYS A 56 6.12 6.54 -12.45
C LYS A 56 5.49 6.93 -11.13
N TYR A 57 4.28 7.51 -11.16
CA TYR A 57 3.59 7.97 -9.95
C TYR A 57 2.99 6.81 -9.16
N LEU A 58 2.50 5.77 -9.85
CA LEU A 58 2.10 4.51 -9.20
C LEU A 58 3.29 3.87 -8.48
N SER A 59 4.49 3.87 -9.08
CA SER A 59 5.72 3.39 -8.43
C SER A 59 6.06 4.22 -7.19
N MET A 60 6.05 5.56 -7.31
CA MET A 60 6.35 6.46 -6.19
C MET A 60 5.39 6.28 -5.00
N MET A 61 4.12 5.98 -5.28
CA MET A 61 3.13 5.64 -4.26
C MET A 61 3.47 4.33 -3.55
N LEU A 62 3.74 3.26 -4.31
CA LEU A 62 4.00 1.92 -3.78
C LEU A 62 5.33 1.83 -3.02
N GLU A 63 6.32 2.61 -3.43
CA GLU A 63 7.61 2.78 -2.76
C GLU A 63 7.52 3.68 -1.52
N GLY A 64 6.38 4.35 -1.29
CA GLY A 64 6.20 5.32 -0.21
C GLY A 64 7.01 6.60 -0.36
N LYS A 65 7.61 6.85 -1.53
CA LYS A 65 8.33 8.10 -1.85
C LYS A 65 7.39 9.30 -1.89
N MET A 66 6.12 9.07 -2.22
CA MET A 66 5.07 10.08 -2.17
C MET A 66 3.83 9.53 -1.49
N LYS A 67 3.21 10.36 -0.63
CA LYS A 67 1.92 10.07 0.00
C LYS A 67 0.82 9.97 -1.05
N LEU A 68 -0.08 8.99 -0.90
CA LEU A 68 -1.22 8.79 -1.80
C LEU A 68 -2.07 10.07 -1.87
N THR A 69 -2.29 10.74 -0.74
CA THR A 69 -3.07 11.97 -0.66
C THR A 69 -2.42 13.13 -1.42
N THR A 70 -1.09 13.20 -1.48
CA THR A 70 -0.38 14.19 -2.30
C THR A 70 -0.62 13.93 -3.78
N LEU A 71 -0.47 12.67 -4.21
CA LEU A 71 -0.65 12.28 -5.62
C LEU A 71 -2.09 12.53 -6.10
N LEU A 72 -3.08 12.25 -5.26
CA LEU A 72 -4.49 12.51 -5.58
C LEU A 72 -4.80 14.01 -5.63
N ARG A 73 -4.28 14.81 -4.69
CA ARG A 73 -4.52 16.27 -4.66
C ARG A 73 -3.89 16.97 -5.87
N GLN A 74 -2.79 16.43 -6.38
CA GLN A 74 -2.08 16.97 -7.54
C GLN A 74 -2.54 16.35 -8.87
N GLU A 75 -3.61 15.55 -8.86
CA GLU A 75 -4.18 14.91 -10.05
C GLU A 75 -3.15 14.05 -10.83
N MET A 76 -2.12 13.56 -10.15
CA MET A 76 -1.08 12.71 -10.75
C MET A 76 -1.56 11.27 -10.92
N ILE A 77 -2.50 10.85 -10.07
CA ILE A 77 -3.21 9.59 -10.14
C ILE A 77 -4.68 9.82 -9.79
N GLU A 78 -5.54 8.91 -10.22
CA GLU A 78 -6.94 8.80 -9.85
C GLU A 78 -7.15 7.59 -8.93
N PHE A 79 -8.16 7.66 -8.07
CA PHE A 79 -8.56 6.55 -7.20
C PHE A 79 -10.05 6.24 -7.38
N HIS A 80 -10.35 4.96 -7.63
CA HIS A 80 -11.70 4.44 -7.67
C HIS A 80 -11.95 3.52 -6.47
N GLY A 81 -12.80 3.99 -5.58
CA GLY A 81 -13.20 3.32 -4.35
C GLY A 81 -13.88 4.30 -3.40
N THR A 82 -14.21 3.85 -2.21
CA THR A 82 -14.79 4.71 -1.15
C THR A 82 -13.70 5.46 -0.40
N LEU A 83 -14.06 6.57 0.26
CA LEU A 83 -13.14 7.34 1.12
C LEU A 83 -12.51 6.45 2.21
N ARG A 84 -13.27 5.54 2.81
CA ARG A 84 -12.77 4.58 3.81
C ARG A 84 -11.65 3.70 3.24
N GLN A 85 -11.82 3.23 2.01
CA GLN A 85 -10.81 2.43 1.33
C GLN A 85 -9.56 3.27 1.01
N ARG A 86 -9.73 4.52 0.57
CA ARG A 86 -8.61 5.44 0.34
C ARG A 86 -7.77 5.61 1.61
N LEU A 87 -8.41 5.94 2.73
CA LEU A 87 -7.71 6.16 4.01
C LEU A 87 -6.97 4.91 4.48
N LYS A 88 -7.58 3.74 4.29
CA LYS A 88 -6.95 2.45 4.59
C LYS A 88 -5.69 2.23 3.75
N TRP A 89 -5.78 2.42 2.44
CA TRP A 89 -4.65 2.18 1.53
C TRP A 89 -3.54 3.23 1.69
N GLU A 90 -3.87 4.48 2.01
CA GLU A 90 -2.87 5.49 2.43
C GLU A 90 -2.02 4.97 3.57
N ALA A 91 -2.66 4.48 4.63
CA ALA A 91 -1.96 4.01 5.82
C ALA A 91 -1.18 2.72 5.55
N ILE A 92 -1.73 1.78 4.76
CA ILE A 92 -1.03 0.55 4.36
C ILE A 92 0.24 0.89 3.56
N PHE A 93 0.16 1.78 2.56
CA PHE A 93 1.34 2.16 1.77
C PHE A 93 2.38 2.88 2.62
N TYR A 94 1.96 3.78 3.50
CA TYR A 94 2.87 4.48 4.40
C TYR A 94 3.58 3.52 5.35
N LEU A 95 2.84 2.64 6.03
CA LEU A 95 3.41 1.72 7.00
C LEU A 95 4.29 0.65 6.33
N SER A 96 3.87 0.13 5.18
CA SER A 96 4.60 -0.92 4.47
C SER A 96 5.90 -0.41 3.83
N SER A 97 5.98 0.87 3.46
CA SER A 97 7.21 1.48 2.95
C SER A 97 8.24 1.81 4.04
N HIS A 98 7.80 1.94 5.29
CA HIS A 98 8.66 2.30 6.42
C HIS A 98 8.88 1.16 7.41
N TRP A 99 8.29 -0.03 7.19
CA TRP A 99 8.24 -1.08 8.22
C TRP A 99 9.63 -1.62 8.62
N GLU A 100 10.59 -1.72 7.69
CA GLU A 100 11.97 -2.13 8.01
C GLU A 100 12.69 -1.09 8.88
N GLN A 101 12.39 0.19 8.68
CA GLN A 101 12.91 1.28 9.52
C GLN A 101 12.23 1.29 10.90
N ILE A 102 10.92 1.00 10.95
CA ILE A 102 10.16 0.89 12.19
C ILE A 102 10.63 -0.31 13.02
N SER A 103 10.80 -1.48 12.40
CA SER A 103 11.27 -2.70 13.08
C SER A 103 12.70 -2.55 13.60
N ALA A 104 13.60 -1.94 12.82
CA ALA A 104 14.95 -1.59 13.27
C ALA A 104 14.93 -0.59 14.44
N GLY A 105 14.08 0.45 14.38
CA GLY A 105 13.95 1.44 15.45
C GLY A 105 13.39 0.88 16.77
N ILE A 106 12.47 -0.09 16.69
CA ILE A 106 11.92 -0.80 17.86
C ILE A 106 12.99 -1.72 18.48
N LEU A 107 13.74 -2.45 17.66
CA LEU A 107 14.84 -3.31 18.14
C LEU A 107 15.91 -2.50 18.90
N ILE A 108 16.32 -1.33 18.36
CA ILE A 108 17.32 -0.47 19.02
C ILE A 108 16.78 0.11 20.35
N LYS A 109 15.49 0.49 20.41
CA LYS A 109 14.87 0.97 21.65
C LYS A 109 14.73 -0.13 22.71
N SER A 110 14.44 -1.36 22.28
CA SER A 110 14.38 -2.52 23.19
C SER A 110 15.74 -2.82 23.82
N VAL A 111 16.81 -2.82 23.02
CA VAL A 111 18.19 -3.10 23.50
C VAL A 111 18.70 -2.01 24.46
N LYS A 112 18.25 -0.75 24.32
CA LYS A 112 18.64 0.33 25.24
C LYS A 112 17.89 0.34 26.57
N ASN A 113 16.81 -0.42 26.69
CA ASN A 113 15.98 -0.52 27.89
C ASN A 113 16.16 -1.85 28.64
N VAL A 114 17.23 -2.59 28.35
CA VAL A 114 17.69 -3.79 29.09
C VAL A 114 18.98 -3.46 29.82
#